data_AF-A0AA42N1C5-F1
#
_entry.id   AF-A0AA42N1C5-F1
#
_cell.length_a   1.000
_cell.length_b   1.000
_cell.length_c   1.000
_cell.angle_alpha   90.00
_cell.angle_beta   90.00
_cell.angle_gamma   90.00
#
_symmetry.space_group_name_H-M   'P 1'
#
loop_
_entity.id
_entity.type
_entity.pdbx_description
1 polymer ?
#
loop_
_entity_poly.entity_id
_entity_poly.type
_entity_poly.pdbx_seq_one_letter_code
_entity_poly.pdbx_strand_id
1 'polypeptide(L)' 'MVPHPFYSGTYNGRDCYCVTADDRVKRVAEFDLATCSAALDLPDLQASVRKAIERRIRKLERQRQSAAGGAA' A
#
# COMPACT_ATOMS: atom_id res chain seq x y z
N MET A 1 -8.99 7.62 -11.36
CA MET A 1 -7.71 8.23 -10.97
C MET A 1 -7.37 7.71 -9.58
N VAL A 2 -6.34 6.88 -9.44
CA VAL A 2 -5.91 6.40 -8.12
C VAL A 2 -5.09 7.53 -7.48
N PRO A 3 -5.50 8.08 -6.32
CA PRO A 3 -4.71 9.09 -5.63
C PRO A 3 -3.33 8.50 -5.28
N HIS A 4 -2.30 9.35 -5.22
CA HIS A 4 -0.94 8.90 -4.95
C HIS A 4 -0.91 8.01 -3.68
N PRO A 5 -0.37 6.77 -3.72
CA PRO A 5 -0.52 5.81 -2.62
C PRO A 5 -0.05 6.32 -1.25
N PHE A 6 0.97 7.19 -1.26
CA PHE A 6 1.53 7.79 -0.05
C PHE A 6 0.98 9.18 0.29
N TYR A 7 -0.14 9.59 -0.30
CA TYR A 7 -0.81 10.82 0.07
C TYR A 7 -1.33 10.71 1.52
N SER A 8 -1.05 11.73 2.33
CA SER A 8 -1.38 11.77 3.74
C SER A 8 -2.43 12.81 4.12
N GLY A 9 -2.76 13.73 3.22
CA GLY A 9 -3.73 14.80 3.45
C GLY A 9 -3.22 16.15 2.93
N THR A 10 -4.00 17.21 3.15
CA THR A 10 -3.60 18.58 2.85
C THR A 10 -3.36 19.38 4.11
N TYR A 11 -2.25 20.10 4.19
CA TYR A 11 -1.97 21.06 5.26
C TYR A 11 -1.82 22.47 4.67
N ASN A 12 -2.68 23.40 5.11
CA ASN A 12 -2.72 24.78 4.64
C ASN A 12 -2.75 24.91 3.09
N GLY A 13 -3.59 24.09 2.44
CA GLY A 13 -3.73 24.07 0.98
C GLY A 13 -2.60 23.40 0.21
N ARG A 14 -1.66 22.72 0.90
CA ARG A 14 -0.56 21.98 0.29
C ARG A 14 -0.73 20.48 0.51
N ASP A 15 -0.54 19.69 -0.55
CA ASP A 15 -0.55 18.23 -0.44
C ASP A 15 0.64 17.73 0.38
N CYS A 16 0.35 16.86 1.34
CA CYS A 16 1.33 16.21 2.20
C CYS A 16 1.40 14.72 1.88
N TYR A 17 2.61 14.18 1.93
CA TYR A 17 2.92 12.79 1.63
C TYR A 17 3.70 12.15 2.77
N CYS A 18 3.67 10.82 2.89
CA CYS A 18 4.46 10.09 3.88
C CYS A 18 5.96 10.36 3.67
N VAL A 19 6.60 10.95 4.70
CA VAL A 19 7.94 11.51 4.63
C VAL A 19 9.02 10.44 4.81
N THR A 20 8.78 9.43 5.65
CA THR A 20 9.79 8.42 6.00
C THR A 20 9.49 7.04 5.44
N ALA A 21 10.52 6.20 5.34
CA ALA A 21 10.40 4.79 4.97
C ALA A 21 9.44 4.04 5.92
N ASP A 22 9.58 4.28 7.22
CA ASP A 22 8.73 3.66 8.25
C ASP A 22 7.27 4.09 8.14
N ASP A 23 6.99 5.36 7.88
CA ASP A 23 5.62 5.83 7.67
C ASP A 23 4.99 5.23 6.42
N ARG A 24 5.78 5.11 5.34
CA ARG A 24 5.35 4.41 4.11
C ARG A 24 5.04 2.95 4.39
N VAL A 25 5.89 2.24 5.15
CA VAL A 25 5.67 0.83 5.53
C VAL A 25 4.41 0.68 6.40
N LYS A 26 4.19 1.58 7.36
CA LYS A 26 2.97 1.58 8.20
C LYS A 26 1.72 1.78 7.33
N ARG A 27 1.77 2.75 6.41
CA ARG A 27 0.65 3.04 5.49
C ARG A 27 0.31 1.86 4.59
N VAL A 28 1.32 1.13 4.12
CA VAL A 28 1.14 -0.08 3.29
C VAL A 28 0.28 -1.15 3.97
N ALA A 29 0.22 -1.18 5.31
CA ALA A 29 -0.65 -2.10 6.03
C ALA A 29 -2.15 -1.86 5.77
N GLU A 30 -2.52 -0.64 5.38
CA GLU A 30 -3.90 -0.22 5.09
C GLU A 30 -4.27 -0.35 3.62
N PHE A 31 -3.30 -0.55 2.72
CA PHE A 31 -3.55 -0.63 1.29
C PHE A 31 -4.39 -1.85 0.89
N ASP A 32 -5.19 -1.63 -0.15
CA ASP A 32 -5.85 -2.67 -0.93
C ASP A 32 -4.95 -3.14 -2.10
N LEU A 33 -5.41 -4.16 -2.83
CA LEU A 33 -4.64 -4.78 -3.91
C LEU A 33 -4.34 -3.79 -5.05
N ALA A 34 -5.30 -2.92 -5.39
CA ALA A 34 -5.15 -1.92 -6.45
C ALA A 34 -4.10 -0.85 -6.07
N THR A 35 -4.16 -0.35 -4.83
CA THR A 35 -3.20 0.63 -4.30
C THR A 35 -1.81 0.02 -4.18
N CYS A 36 -1.70 -1.25 -3.76
CA CYS A 36 -0.43 -1.96 -3.75
C CYS A 36 0.20 -2.06 -5.15
N SER A 37 -0.60 -2.37 -6.19
CA SER A 37 -0.09 -2.41 -7.57
C SER A 37 0.41 -1.04 -8.02
N ALA A 38 -0.41 0.00 -7.83
CA ALA A 38 -0.03 1.37 -8.20
C ALA A 38 1.21 1.86 -7.45
N ALA A 39 1.41 1.41 -6.20
CA ALA A 39 2.60 1.75 -5.41
C ALA A 39 3.87 1.07 -5.92
N LEU A 40 3.78 -0.11 -6.56
CA LEU A 40 4.93 -0.78 -7.17
C LEU A 40 5.38 -0.13 -8.49
N ASP A 41 4.47 0.59 -9.16
CA ASP A 41 4.76 1.31 -10.39
C ASP A 41 5.47 2.66 -10.15
N LEU A 42 5.61 3.08 -8.88
CA LEU A 42 6.32 4.31 -8.54
C LEU A 42 7.84 4.14 -8.76
N PRO A 43 8.50 5.06 -9.48
CA PRO A 43 9.96 5.06 -9.60
C PRO A 43 10.62 5.31 -8.24
N ASP A 44 11.86 4.84 -8.08
CA ASP A 44 12.69 5.06 -6.88
C ASP A 44 12.06 4.59 -5.56
N LEU A 45 11.23 3.55 -5.63
CA LEU A 45 10.64 2.94 -4.45
C LEU A 45 11.73 2.26 -3.59
N GLN A 46 11.84 2.72 -2.35
CA GLN A 46 12.78 2.14 -1.38
C GLN A 46 12.54 0.64 -1.19
N ALA A 47 13.63 -0.13 -1.14
CA ALA A 47 13.58 -1.59 -1.07
C ALA A 47 12.77 -2.13 0.13
N SER A 48 12.84 -1.45 1.28
CA SER A 48 12.05 -1.79 2.47
C SER A 48 10.54 -1.64 2.22
N VAL A 49 10.14 -0.54 1.57
CA VAL A 49 8.74 -0.25 1.22
C VAL A 49 8.25 -1.22 0.15
N ARG A 50 9.08 -1.54 -0.87
CA ARG A 50 8.77 -2.55 -1.89
C ARG A 50 8.47 -3.91 -1.27
N LYS A 51 9.35 -4.38 -0.37
CA LYS A 51 9.14 -5.65 0.36
C LYS A 51 7.86 -5.63 1.20
N ALA A 52 7.53 -4.50 1.82
CA ALA A 52 6.30 -4.36 2.59
C ALA A 52 5.05 -4.47 1.69
N ILE A 53 5.08 -3.86 0.51
CA ILE A 53 3.97 -3.92 -0.47
C ILE A 53 3.76 -5.34 -0.97
N GLU A 54 4.84 -6.02 -1.39
CA GLU A 54 4.75 -7.42 -1.82
C GLU A 54 4.21 -8.34 -0.73
N ARG A 55 4.64 -8.14 0.53
CA ARG A 55 4.12 -8.87 1.69
C ARG A 55 2.63 -8.62 1.90
N ARG A 56 2.16 -7.37 1.70
CA ARG A 56 0.76 -6.99 1.81
C ARG A 56 -0.09 -7.67 0.74
N ILE A 57 0.35 -7.67 -0.52
CA ILE A 57 -0.31 -8.36 -1.63
C ILE A 57 -0.54 -9.84 -1.28
N ARG A 58 0.51 -10.56 -0.88
CA ARG A 58 0.40 -11.98 -0.48
C ARG A 58 -0.56 -12.20 0.68
N LYS A 59 -0.66 -11.25 1.62
CA LYS A 59 -1.63 -11.33 2.73
C LYS A 59 -3.05 -11.18 2.23
N LEU A 60 -3.31 -10.20 1.37
CA LEU A 60 -4.63 -9.95 0.77
C LEU A 60 -5.09 -11.13 -0.10
N GLU A 61 -4.20 -11.71 -0.89
CA GLU A 61 -4.49 -12.89 -1.71
C GLU A 61 -4.86 -14.10 -0.85
N ARG A 62 -4.10 -14.36 0.21
CA ARG A 62 -4.44 -15.43 1.17
C ARG A 62 -5.77 -15.18 1.86
N GLN A 63 -6.04 -13.94 2.28
CA GLN A 63 -7.34 -13.59 2.86
C GLN A 63 -8.50 -13.81 1.88
N ARG A 64 -8.31 -13.46 0.61
CA ARG A 64 -9.28 -13.72 -0.46
C ARG A 64 -9.51 -15.22 -0.68
N GLN A 65 -8.46 -16.03 -0.64
CA GLN A 65 -8.55 -17.49 -0.76
C GLN A 65 -9.24 -18.12 0.46
N SER A 66 -8.91 -17.68 1.68
CA SER A 66 -9.58 -18.13 2.91
C SER A 66 -11.05 -17.73 2.97
N ALA A 67 -11.41 -16.55 2.45
CA ALA A 67 -12.81 -16.13 2.32
C ALA A 67 -13.57 -16.95 1.27
N ALA A 68 -12.91 -17.40 0.21
CA ALA A 68 -13.51 -18.24 -0.83
C ALA A 68 -13.58 -19.74 -0.46
N GLY A 69 -12.69 -20.21 0.43
CA GLY A 69 -12.61 -21.62 0.85
C GLY A 69 -13.33 -21.96 2.16
N GLY A 70 -14.03 -21.00 2.78
CA GLY A 70 -14.74 -21.17 4.05
C GLY A 70 -16.21 -21.61 3.94
N ALA A 71 -16.64 -22.06 2.76
CA ALA A 71 -17.96 -22.65 2.53
C ALA A 71 -17.80 -24.12 2.11
N ALA A 72 -17.49 -24.97 3.08
CA ALA A 72 -17.57 -26.43 2.96
C ALA A 72 -17.97 -27.00 4.32
#